data_AF-A0AAI9EKQ3-F1
#
_entry.id   AF-A0AAI9EKQ3-F1
#
_cell.length_a   1.000
_cell.length_b   1.000
_cell.length_c   1.000
_cell.angle_alpha   90.00
_cell.angle_beta   90.00
_cell.angle_gamma   90.00
#
_symmetry.space_group_name_H-M   'P 1'
#
loop_
_entity.id
_entity.type
_entity.pdbx_description
1 polymer ?
#
loop_
_entity_poly.entity_id
_entity_poly.type
_entity_poly.pdbx_seq_one_letter_code
_entity_poly.pdbx_strand_id
1 'polypeptide(L)'
;MSRATALTRARLDTDPLTDRIRRRDLRAFRRRFRRAHPEAEGSGVKARTLLMTTLAGVSALMVVLLASIMAETLQEGAPDADAAGEASWQALIAAVPVIMLVVFGSWVIRSRERRGGYRAHYRLLRFAEANGMTYLPGPMSDGHFGSARRYFDLTRVMRPAAASGVEFGNHEIVTARRREGAPRFGGYAMVRLAQEMPHIRVVARRGLVRRALTMMSRPEREQRLSLEGDFDRHFALYCPAGSERDALYLFTPDVLAVLIDRVRGLDVEVVGDRLLLTSYDDVVTRDPERWRDVIEATTALVAKVDRWERWRADPIERPADPSALDAALAAMGLPDAGRASRQRPVRRLRMTPTLGGVIAVGLPLLLLVVGWIAVLVSP
;
A
#
# COMPACT_ATOMS: atom_id res chain seq x y z
N MET A 1 13.05 2.90 35.76
CA MET A 1 12.42 2.70 34.44
C MET A 1 13.53 2.63 33.40
N SER A 2 13.81 1.44 32.85
CA SER A 2 14.88 1.25 31.84
C SER A 2 14.60 2.14 30.63
N ARG A 3 15.58 2.95 30.20
CA ARG A 3 15.53 3.68 28.93
C ARG A 3 15.39 2.63 27.82
N ALA A 4 14.16 2.37 27.39
CA ALA A 4 13.89 1.53 26.24
C ALA A 4 14.68 2.13 25.07
N THR A 5 15.72 1.41 24.64
CA THR A 5 16.66 1.91 23.65
C THR A 5 15.92 2.00 22.32
N ALA A 6 15.92 3.19 21.71
CA ALA A 6 15.26 3.40 20.42
C ALA A 6 15.82 2.42 19.36
N LEU A 7 14.90 1.76 18.66
CA LEU A 7 15.25 0.90 17.52
C LEU A 7 15.80 1.81 16.40
N THR A 8 17.06 1.60 16.01
CA THR A 8 17.76 2.43 15.02
C THR A 8 18.45 1.54 14.00
N ARG A 9 18.73 2.08 12.81
CA ARG A 9 19.43 1.37 11.72
C ARG A 9 20.69 0.64 12.19
N ALA A 10 21.49 1.28 13.06
CA ALA A 10 22.75 0.73 13.56
C ALA A 10 22.61 -0.36 14.63
N ARG A 11 21.47 -0.41 15.34
CA ARG A 11 21.22 -1.39 16.41
C ARG A 11 20.30 -2.53 15.98
N LEU A 12 19.87 -2.53 14.72
CA LEU A 12 18.98 -3.55 14.20
C LEU A 12 19.76 -4.85 13.94
N ASP A 13 19.44 -5.90 14.68
CA ASP A 13 19.97 -7.24 14.45
C ASP A 13 19.22 -7.91 13.29
N THR A 14 19.89 -8.07 12.15
CA THR A 14 19.32 -8.69 10.96
C THR A 14 19.73 -10.15 10.75
N ASP A 15 20.63 -10.68 11.57
CA ASP A 15 21.18 -12.04 11.41
C ASP A 15 20.09 -13.12 11.43
N PRO A 16 19.04 -13.03 12.28
CA PRO A 16 17.95 -14.01 12.27
C PRO A 16 17.22 -14.16 10.92
N LEU A 17 17.29 -13.18 10.01
CA LEU A 17 16.65 -13.20 8.70
C LEU A 17 17.40 -14.08 7.69
N THR A 18 18.72 -14.20 7.82
CA THR A 18 19.60 -14.88 6.86
C THR A 18 20.18 -16.17 7.43
N ASP A 19 20.32 -16.25 8.75
CA ASP A 19 20.88 -17.36 9.52
C ASP A 19 20.44 -18.76 9.06
N ARG A 20 21.36 -19.71 9.25
CA ARG A 20 21.08 -21.13 9.05
C ARG A 20 20.09 -21.61 10.10
N ILE A 21 19.04 -22.27 9.63
CA ILE A 21 17.98 -22.83 10.49
C ILE A 21 18.17 -24.33 10.59
N ARG A 22 18.30 -24.83 11.82
CA ARG A 22 18.32 -26.27 12.06
C ARG A 22 16.95 -26.87 11.78
N ARG A 23 16.94 -28.03 11.10
CA ARG A 23 15.69 -28.71 10.71
C ARG A 23 14.81 -29.09 11.91
N ARG A 24 15.42 -29.45 13.05
CA ARG A 24 14.73 -29.80 14.30
C ARG A 24 13.90 -28.62 14.83
N ASP A 25 14.50 -27.43 14.87
CA ASP A 25 13.87 -26.23 15.41
C ASP A 25 12.71 -25.77 14.54
N LEU A 26 12.89 -25.83 13.21
CA LEU A 26 11.81 -25.53 12.26
C LEU A 26 10.63 -26.49 12.38
N ARG A 27 10.88 -27.79 12.60
CA ARG A 27 9.81 -28.79 12.82
C ARG A 27 9.08 -28.54 14.13
N ALA A 28 9.80 -28.19 15.20
CA ALA A 28 9.19 -27.84 16.49
C ALA A 28 8.36 -26.56 16.39
N PHE A 29 8.91 -25.52 15.74
CA PHE A 29 8.20 -24.29 15.44
C PHE A 29 6.91 -24.54 14.65
N ARG A 30 6.97 -25.30 13.55
CA ARG A 30 5.80 -25.64 12.73
C ARG A 30 4.65 -26.22 13.56
N ARG A 31 4.95 -27.13 14.49
CA ARG A 31 3.93 -27.74 15.37
C ARG A 31 3.29 -26.74 16.31
N ARG A 32 4.09 -25.83 16.91
CA ARG A 32 3.60 -24.78 17.81
C ARG A 32 2.81 -23.72 17.05
N PHE A 33 3.36 -23.23 15.94
CA PHE A 33 2.77 -22.20 15.09
C PHE A 33 1.39 -22.60 14.59
N ARG A 34 1.22 -23.83 14.10
CA ARG A 34 -0.08 -24.34 13.63
C ARG A 34 -1.15 -24.39 14.74
N ARG A 35 -0.74 -24.67 15.98
CA ARG A 35 -1.66 -24.68 17.13
C ARG A 35 -2.03 -23.28 17.58
N ALA A 36 -1.07 -22.35 17.53
CA ALA A 36 -1.26 -20.98 17.98
C ALA A 36 -1.99 -20.09 16.96
N HIS A 37 -1.81 -20.36 15.66
CA HIS A 37 -2.33 -19.55 14.57
C HIS A 37 -3.04 -20.39 13.49
N PRO A 38 -4.18 -21.04 13.82
CA PRO A 38 -4.97 -21.78 12.83
C PRO A 38 -5.46 -20.90 11.67
N GLU A 39 -5.68 -19.60 11.91
CA GLU A 39 -6.09 -18.61 10.91
C GLU A 39 -5.08 -18.45 9.76
N ALA A 40 -3.78 -18.61 10.04
CA ALA A 40 -2.73 -18.54 9.03
C ALA A 40 -2.77 -19.74 8.05
N GLU A 41 -3.46 -20.83 8.40
CA GLU A 41 -3.61 -22.05 7.60
C GLU A 41 -5.01 -22.25 6.99
N GLY A 42 -5.91 -21.28 7.17
CA GLY A 42 -7.34 -21.38 6.85
C GLY A 42 -7.65 -21.89 5.44
N SER A 43 -8.75 -22.65 5.31
CA SER A 43 -9.24 -23.23 4.05
C SER A 43 -9.48 -22.19 2.96
N GLY A 44 -9.99 -21.00 3.31
CA GLY A 44 -10.21 -19.90 2.36
C GLY A 44 -8.93 -19.39 1.70
N VAL A 45 -7.84 -19.32 2.46
CA VAL A 45 -6.52 -18.90 1.97
C VAL A 45 -5.94 -19.93 1.00
N LYS A 46 -6.15 -21.23 1.26
CA LYS A 46 -5.79 -22.33 0.34
C LYS A 46 -6.66 -22.32 -0.92
N ALA A 47 -7.98 -22.23 -0.78
CA ALA A 47 -8.93 -22.18 -1.88
C ALA A 47 -8.66 -21.00 -2.83
N ARG A 48 -8.39 -19.80 -2.27
CA ARG A 48 -8.02 -18.62 -3.08
C ARG A 48 -6.70 -18.81 -3.82
N THR A 49 -5.73 -19.50 -3.23
CA THR A 49 -4.47 -19.82 -3.93
C THR A 49 -4.71 -20.74 -5.07
N LEU A 50 -5.46 -21.82 -4.82
CA LEU A 50 -5.81 -22.81 -5.82
C LEU A 50 -6.50 -22.14 -7.01
N LEU A 51 -7.54 -21.35 -6.74
CA LEU A 51 -8.25 -20.57 -7.75
C LEU A 51 -7.30 -19.73 -8.60
N MET A 52 -6.45 -18.91 -7.97
CA MET A 52 -5.53 -18.03 -8.70
C MET A 52 -4.44 -18.79 -9.46
N THR A 53 -3.95 -19.91 -8.93
CA THR A 53 -3.02 -20.78 -9.66
C THR A 53 -3.68 -21.43 -10.87
N THR A 54 -4.94 -21.85 -10.74
CA THR A 54 -5.72 -22.39 -11.86
C THR A 54 -5.95 -21.31 -12.91
N LEU A 55 -6.34 -20.09 -12.52
CA LEU A 55 -6.52 -18.96 -13.44
C LEU A 55 -5.22 -18.62 -14.18
N ALA A 56 -4.09 -18.56 -13.48
CA ALA A 56 -2.79 -18.34 -14.12
C ALA A 56 -2.43 -19.45 -15.13
N GLY A 57 -2.69 -20.72 -14.77
CA GLY A 57 -2.46 -21.87 -15.66
C GLY A 57 -3.35 -21.85 -16.89
N VAL A 58 -4.64 -21.53 -16.74
CA VAL A 58 -5.58 -21.37 -17.85
C VAL A 58 -5.16 -20.22 -18.76
N SER A 59 -4.75 -19.07 -18.20
CA SER A 59 -4.24 -17.96 -19.01
C SER A 59 -2.98 -18.36 -19.79
N ALA A 60 -2.05 -19.11 -19.19
CA ALA A 60 -0.88 -19.61 -19.90
C ALA A 60 -1.26 -20.55 -21.05
N LEU A 61 -2.21 -21.47 -20.82
CA LEU A 61 -2.72 -22.37 -21.85
C LEU A 61 -3.36 -21.58 -23.01
N MET A 62 -4.18 -20.58 -22.70
CA MET A 62 -4.80 -19.71 -23.71
C MET A 62 -3.75 -18.98 -24.55
N VAL A 63 -2.66 -18.48 -23.95
CA VAL A 63 -1.55 -17.86 -24.69
C VAL A 63 -0.91 -18.85 -25.65
N VAL A 64 -0.69 -20.10 -25.22
CA VAL A 64 -0.09 -21.14 -26.06
C VAL A 64 -1.02 -21.52 -27.22
N LEU A 65 -2.31 -21.73 -26.95
CA LEU A 65 -3.31 -22.05 -27.97
C LEU A 65 -3.48 -20.92 -29.00
N LEU A 66 -3.48 -19.67 -28.56
CA LEU A 66 -3.52 -18.54 -29.48
C LEU A 66 -2.24 -18.41 -30.30
N ALA A 67 -1.08 -18.66 -29.69
CA ALA A 67 0.18 -18.68 -30.42
C ALA A 67 0.23 -19.79 -31.49
N SER A 68 -0.37 -20.96 -31.25
CA SER A 68 -0.49 -22.01 -32.27
C SER A 68 -1.42 -21.60 -33.41
N ILE A 69 -2.59 -21.03 -33.11
CA ILE A 69 -3.52 -20.52 -34.13
C ILE A 69 -2.85 -19.42 -34.98
N MET A 70 -2.14 -18.49 -34.34
CA MET A 70 -1.40 -17.44 -35.05
C MET A 70 -0.26 -17.98 -35.92
N ALA A 71 0.36 -19.09 -35.52
CA ALA A 71 1.40 -19.73 -36.32
C ALA A 71 0.81 -20.38 -37.58
N GLU A 72 -0.37 -20.98 -37.49
CA GLU A 72 -1.11 -21.55 -38.63
C GLU A 72 -1.54 -20.44 -39.60
N THR A 73 -2.12 -19.34 -39.12
CA THR A 73 -2.54 -18.23 -39.99
C THR A 73 -1.37 -17.55 -40.72
N LEU A 74 -0.20 -17.43 -40.07
CA LEU A 74 1.02 -16.93 -40.70
C LEU A 74 1.56 -17.88 -41.78
N GLN A 75 1.30 -19.18 -41.67
CA GLN A 75 1.71 -20.18 -42.66
C GLN A 75 0.77 -20.24 -43.86
N GLU A 76 -0.52 -19.95 -43.67
CA GLU A 76 -1.55 -20.01 -44.73
C GLU A 76 -1.53 -18.80 -45.69
N GLY A 77 -0.90 -17.69 -45.29
CA GLY A 77 -0.39 -16.63 -46.18
C GLY A 77 -1.18 -16.32 -47.45
N ALA A 78 -2.35 -15.69 -47.34
CA ALA A 78 -2.99 -14.98 -48.44
C ALA A 78 -2.92 -13.46 -48.19
N PRO A 79 -2.33 -12.65 -49.10
CA PRO A 79 -2.28 -11.20 -48.96
C PRO A 79 -3.59 -10.59 -49.42
N ASP A 80 -4.65 -10.77 -48.64
CA ASP A 80 -5.88 -10.02 -48.84
C ASP A 80 -5.75 -8.62 -48.22
N ALA A 81 -6.44 -7.64 -48.80
CA ALA A 81 -6.39 -6.23 -48.38
C ALA A 81 -6.82 -6.02 -46.91
N ASP A 82 -7.47 -7.01 -46.30
CA ASP A 82 -7.96 -7.01 -44.93
C ASP A 82 -6.99 -7.66 -43.92
N ALA A 83 -5.85 -8.22 -44.37
CA ALA A 83 -4.88 -8.91 -43.51
C ALA A 83 -4.31 -8.02 -42.39
N ALA A 84 -4.18 -6.71 -42.64
CA ALA A 84 -3.75 -5.75 -41.62
C ALA A 84 -4.81 -5.55 -40.51
N GLY A 85 -6.09 -5.57 -40.89
CA GLY A 85 -7.22 -5.49 -39.96
C GLY A 85 -7.33 -6.76 -39.10
N GLU A 86 -7.24 -7.93 -39.73
CA GLU A 86 -7.27 -9.22 -39.04
C GLU A 86 -6.09 -9.41 -38.09
N ALA A 87 -4.87 -9.07 -38.51
CA ALA A 87 -3.68 -9.13 -37.65
C ALA A 87 -3.80 -8.20 -36.43
N SER A 88 -4.37 -7.00 -36.61
CA SER A 88 -4.60 -6.06 -35.51
C SER A 88 -5.64 -6.58 -34.49
N TRP A 89 -6.69 -7.26 -34.98
CA TRP A 89 -7.73 -7.86 -34.15
C TRP A 89 -7.23 -9.10 -33.40
N GLN A 90 -6.46 -9.96 -34.08
CA GLN A 90 -5.80 -11.12 -33.47
C GLN A 90 -4.82 -10.69 -32.37
N ALA A 91 -4.05 -9.63 -32.60
CA ALA A 91 -3.16 -9.07 -31.58
C ALA A 91 -3.92 -8.53 -30.35
N LEU A 92 -5.09 -7.92 -30.56
CA LEU A 92 -5.94 -7.45 -29.46
C LEU A 92 -6.49 -8.62 -28.62
N ILE A 93 -6.95 -9.70 -29.27
CA ILE A 93 -7.42 -10.91 -28.59
C ILE A 93 -6.27 -11.58 -27.82
N ALA A 94 -5.09 -11.69 -28.43
CA ALA A 94 -3.90 -12.28 -27.79
C ALA A 94 -3.39 -11.46 -26.60
N ALA A 95 -3.61 -10.13 -26.59
CA ALA A 95 -3.23 -9.29 -25.47
C ALA A 95 -3.97 -9.64 -24.17
N VAL A 96 -5.23 -10.08 -24.25
CA VAL A 96 -6.07 -10.37 -23.07
C VAL A 96 -5.51 -11.50 -22.19
N PRO A 97 -5.25 -12.72 -22.70
CA PRO A 97 -4.70 -13.81 -21.89
C PRO A 97 -3.26 -13.53 -21.46
N VAL A 98 -2.47 -12.78 -22.24
CA VAL A 98 -1.14 -12.31 -21.81
C VAL A 98 -1.25 -11.39 -20.59
N ILE A 99 -2.16 -10.42 -20.62
CA ILE A 99 -2.42 -9.52 -19.48
C ILE A 99 -2.90 -10.34 -18.27
N MET A 100 -3.84 -11.27 -18.46
CA MET A 100 -4.33 -12.12 -17.37
C MET A 100 -3.20 -12.99 -16.78
N LEU A 101 -2.36 -13.58 -17.62
CA LEU A 101 -1.19 -14.37 -17.21
C LEU A 101 -0.23 -13.52 -16.37
N VAL A 102 0.07 -12.29 -16.82
CA VAL A 102 0.91 -11.37 -16.06
C VAL A 102 0.27 -11.03 -14.72
N VAL A 103 -1.01 -10.71 -14.68
CA VAL A 103 -1.73 -10.34 -13.45
C VAL A 103 -1.81 -11.50 -12.46
N PHE A 104 -2.32 -12.66 -12.86
CA PHE A 104 -2.48 -13.82 -11.99
C PHE A 104 -1.14 -14.48 -11.67
N GLY A 105 -0.23 -14.58 -12.63
CA GLY A 105 1.12 -15.08 -12.42
C GLY A 105 1.89 -14.22 -11.41
N SER A 106 1.85 -12.89 -11.58
CA SER A 106 2.42 -11.95 -10.60
C SER A 106 1.79 -12.09 -9.22
N TRP A 107 0.47 -12.32 -9.14
CA TRP A 107 -0.22 -12.59 -7.88
C TRP A 107 0.26 -13.91 -7.25
N VAL A 108 0.38 -14.99 -8.02
CA VAL A 108 0.81 -16.31 -7.52
C VAL A 108 2.23 -16.26 -6.99
N ILE A 109 3.15 -15.65 -7.76
CA ILE A 109 4.55 -15.48 -7.37
C ILE A 109 4.62 -14.67 -6.06
N ARG A 110 3.98 -13.49 -6.03
CA ARG A 110 3.93 -12.65 -4.82
C ARG A 110 3.26 -13.38 -3.65
N SER A 111 2.13 -14.03 -3.85
CA SER A 111 1.40 -14.74 -2.80
C SER A 111 2.23 -15.88 -2.21
N ARG A 112 3.00 -16.62 -3.02
CA ARG A 112 3.93 -17.66 -2.52
C ARG A 112 5.07 -17.06 -1.69
N GLU A 113 5.69 -15.99 -2.17
CA GLU A 113 6.75 -15.27 -1.46
C GLU A 113 6.25 -14.61 -0.15
N ARG A 114 5.04 -14.03 -0.18
CA ARG A 114 4.41 -13.28 0.91
C ARG A 114 3.67 -14.13 1.92
N ARG A 115 3.22 -15.34 1.58
CA ARG A 115 2.79 -16.29 2.60
C ARG A 115 4.01 -16.79 3.34
N GLY A 116 5.07 -17.13 2.62
CA GLY A 116 6.34 -17.60 3.18
C GLY A 116 6.08 -18.74 4.14
N GLY A 117 6.26 -19.98 3.68
CA GLY A 117 6.05 -21.17 4.53
C GLY A 117 6.81 -21.07 5.85
N TYR A 118 6.52 -21.94 6.82
CA TYR A 118 6.98 -21.83 8.22
C TYR A 118 8.42 -21.33 8.46
N ARG A 119 9.36 -21.59 7.54
CA ARG A 119 10.71 -21.04 7.59
C ARG A 119 10.74 -19.50 7.59
N ALA A 120 9.90 -18.83 6.81
CA ALA A 120 9.80 -17.37 6.77
C ALA A 120 9.21 -16.83 8.08
N HIS A 121 8.08 -17.38 8.53
CA HIS A 121 7.50 -16.99 9.83
C HIS A 121 8.48 -17.23 10.99
N TYR A 122 9.25 -18.32 10.94
CA TYR A 122 10.26 -18.59 11.97
C TYR A 122 11.39 -17.55 11.98
N ARG A 123 11.86 -17.12 10.80
CA ARG A 123 12.86 -16.04 10.68
C ARG A 123 12.33 -14.71 11.19
N LEU A 124 11.10 -14.35 10.80
CA LEU A 124 10.45 -13.12 11.22
C LEU A 124 10.20 -13.11 12.74
N LEU A 125 9.82 -14.25 13.32
CA LEU A 125 9.67 -14.37 14.76
C LEU A 125 11.01 -14.17 15.48
N ARG A 126 12.07 -14.88 15.07
CA ARG A 126 13.40 -14.73 15.68
C ARG A 126 13.95 -13.30 15.52
N PHE A 127 13.72 -12.70 14.36
CA PHE A 127 14.09 -11.30 14.10
C PHE A 127 13.33 -10.35 15.03
N ALA A 128 12.03 -10.56 15.21
CA ALA A 128 11.24 -9.76 16.13
C ALA A 128 11.75 -9.93 17.58
N GLU A 129 11.97 -11.16 18.03
CA GLU A 129 12.52 -11.46 19.36
C GLU A 129 13.89 -10.79 19.60
N ALA A 130 14.81 -10.90 18.64
CA ALA A 130 16.15 -10.30 18.73
C ALA A 130 16.13 -8.77 18.83
N ASN A 131 15.08 -8.14 18.27
CA ASN A 131 14.94 -6.69 18.21
C ASN A 131 13.87 -6.15 19.18
N GLY A 132 13.40 -6.96 20.14
CA GLY A 132 12.40 -6.53 21.12
C GLY A 132 11.05 -6.16 20.50
N MET A 133 10.67 -6.81 19.40
CA MET A 133 9.39 -6.66 18.73
C MET A 133 8.52 -7.91 18.94
N THR A 134 7.21 -7.71 18.95
CA THR A 134 6.24 -8.81 18.89
C THR A 134 5.86 -9.07 17.44
N TYR A 135 5.68 -10.33 17.06
CA TYR A 135 5.33 -10.74 15.70
C TYR A 135 3.97 -11.44 15.67
N LEU A 136 3.06 -10.95 14.82
CA LEU A 136 1.72 -11.47 14.63
C LEU A 136 1.55 -11.90 13.17
N PRO A 137 1.38 -13.19 12.86
CA PRO A 137 1.36 -13.67 11.48
C PRO A 137 0.11 -13.24 10.68
N GLY A 138 -1.05 -13.07 11.33
CA GLY A 138 -2.33 -12.83 10.65
C GLY A 138 -2.85 -14.05 9.87
N PRO A 139 -3.90 -13.91 9.05
CA PRO A 139 -4.59 -12.66 8.71
C PRO A 139 -5.45 -12.10 9.85
N MET A 140 -5.49 -10.77 9.99
CA MET A 140 -6.37 -10.05 10.92
C MET A 140 -7.26 -9.09 10.13
N SER A 141 -8.57 -9.21 10.30
CA SER A 141 -9.59 -8.38 9.63
C SER A 141 -9.81 -7.03 10.32
N ASP A 142 -9.41 -6.92 11.59
CA ASP A 142 -9.54 -5.70 12.38
C ASP A 142 -8.28 -4.83 12.24
N GLY A 143 -8.04 -4.37 11.02
CA GLY A 143 -7.09 -3.30 10.79
C GLY A 143 -7.61 -2.08 11.53
N HIS A 144 -6.95 -1.69 12.63
CA HIS A 144 -7.35 -0.60 13.51
C HIS A 144 -7.30 0.80 12.84
N PHE A 145 -7.37 0.89 11.51
CA PHE A 145 -7.19 2.06 10.66
C PHE A 145 -8.46 2.90 10.44
N GLY A 146 -9.56 2.60 11.13
CA GLY A 146 -10.84 3.29 10.93
C GLY A 146 -11.41 3.14 9.51
N SER A 147 -12.10 4.18 9.00
CA SER A 147 -12.81 4.10 7.71
C SER A 147 -11.91 3.98 6.49
N ALA A 148 -10.63 4.36 6.60
CA ALA A 148 -9.73 4.42 5.46
C ALA A 148 -9.37 3.03 4.92
N ARG A 149 -9.46 1.99 5.77
CA ARG A 149 -8.92 0.66 5.44
C ARG A 149 -9.76 -0.50 6.00
N ARG A 150 -11.10 -0.38 5.97
CA ARG A 150 -12.07 -1.46 6.29
C ARG A 150 -12.01 -2.69 5.37
N TYR A 151 -11.00 -2.79 4.49
CA TYR A 151 -10.90 -3.78 3.41
C TYR A 151 -9.51 -4.42 3.32
N PHE A 152 -8.71 -4.32 4.38
CA PHE A 152 -7.37 -4.92 4.42
C PHE A 152 -7.34 -6.09 5.38
N ASP A 153 -6.88 -7.24 4.89
CA ASP A 153 -6.39 -8.30 5.75
C ASP A 153 -4.93 -7.99 6.09
N LEU A 154 -4.67 -7.79 7.38
CA LEU A 154 -3.32 -7.54 7.87
C LEU A 154 -2.59 -8.86 8.11
N THR A 155 -1.36 -8.93 7.64
CA THR A 155 -0.49 -10.09 7.83
C THR A 155 0.89 -9.63 8.28
N ARG A 156 1.60 -10.51 8.99
CA ARG A 156 2.99 -10.29 9.42
C ARG A 156 3.18 -8.96 10.15
N VAL A 157 2.34 -8.64 11.11
CA VAL A 157 2.43 -7.41 11.88
C VAL A 157 3.56 -7.51 12.90
N MET A 158 4.37 -6.46 13.01
CA MET A 158 5.43 -6.30 14.00
C MET A 158 5.20 -5.04 14.84
N ARG A 159 5.28 -5.19 16.16
CA ARG A 159 5.14 -4.07 17.11
C ARG A 159 6.35 -4.01 18.02
N PRO A 160 7.18 -2.95 17.95
CA PRO A 160 8.28 -2.76 18.88
C PRO A 160 7.77 -2.52 20.31
N ALA A 161 8.29 -3.28 21.28
CA ALA A 161 7.91 -3.11 22.68
C ALA A 161 8.36 -1.75 23.25
N ALA A 162 9.49 -1.24 22.76
CA ALA A 162 10.05 0.06 23.14
C ALA A 162 9.28 1.25 22.57
N ALA A 163 8.42 1.04 21.57
CA ALA A 163 7.70 2.10 20.86
C ALA A 163 6.25 1.65 20.60
N SER A 164 5.40 1.69 21.63
CA SER A 164 4.00 1.26 21.58
C SER A 164 3.13 2.05 20.58
N GLY A 165 3.62 3.20 20.11
CA GLY A 165 3.03 3.99 19.03
C GLY A 165 3.36 3.53 17.62
N VAL A 166 4.30 2.59 17.44
CA VAL A 166 4.81 2.17 16.12
C VAL A 166 4.34 0.75 15.78
N GLU A 167 3.91 0.55 14.54
CA GLU A 167 3.56 -0.77 14.02
C GLU A 167 4.02 -0.90 12.57
N PHE A 168 4.54 -2.06 12.21
CA PHE A 168 4.86 -2.44 10.84
C PHE A 168 4.00 -3.61 10.43
N GLY A 169 3.59 -3.69 9.16
CA GLY A 169 2.86 -4.86 8.71
C GLY A 169 2.74 -4.93 7.21
N ASN A 170 2.23 -6.07 6.75
CA ASN A 170 1.84 -6.23 5.36
C ASN A 170 0.32 -6.29 5.28
N HIS A 171 -0.21 -5.88 4.16
CA HIS A 171 -1.63 -5.82 3.94
C HIS A 171 -1.99 -6.41 2.58
N GLU A 172 -3.14 -7.07 2.55
CA GLU A 172 -3.78 -7.48 1.32
C GLU A 172 -5.15 -6.81 1.25
N ILE A 173 -5.41 -6.08 0.16
CA ILE A 173 -6.75 -5.54 -0.10
C ILE A 173 -7.63 -6.70 -0.53
N VAL A 174 -8.53 -7.11 0.36
CA VAL A 174 -9.60 -8.06 0.05
C VAL A 174 -10.89 -7.27 -0.03
N THR A 175 -11.25 -6.83 -1.24
CA THR A 175 -12.52 -6.16 -1.49
C THR A 175 -13.66 -7.18 -1.40
N ALA A 176 -14.07 -7.55 -0.18
CA ALA A 176 -15.12 -8.55 0.02
C ALA A 176 -16.55 -8.02 -0.25
N ARG A 177 -16.74 -6.69 -0.37
CA ARG A 177 -18.09 -6.10 -0.54
C ARG A 177 -18.43 -5.60 -1.95
N ARG A 178 -17.48 -5.70 -2.90
CA ARG A 178 -17.75 -5.71 -4.34
C ARG A 178 -16.90 -6.84 -4.91
N ARG A 179 -17.56 -7.90 -5.37
CA ARG A 179 -16.97 -8.85 -6.33
C ARG A 179 -16.36 -8.02 -7.47
N GLU A 180 -15.21 -8.43 -7.96
CA GLU A 180 -14.43 -7.84 -9.06
C GLU A 180 -13.35 -6.83 -8.64
N GLY A 181 -12.14 -7.36 -8.41
CA GLY A 181 -10.91 -6.60 -8.34
C GLY A 181 -9.71 -7.48 -7.96
N ALA A 182 -8.58 -7.33 -8.64
CA ALA A 182 -7.34 -8.03 -8.30
C ALA A 182 -6.85 -7.63 -6.90
N PRO A 183 -6.40 -8.58 -6.05
CA PRO A 183 -5.87 -8.25 -4.72
C PRO A 183 -4.63 -7.37 -4.86
N ARG A 184 -4.64 -6.20 -4.22
CA ARG A 184 -3.46 -5.33 -4.14
C ARG A 184 -2.73 -5.62 -2.83
N PHE A 185 -1.49 -6.05 -2.95
CA PHE A 185 -0.60 -6.27 -1.83
C PHE A 185 0.23 -5.02 -1.55
N GLY A 186 0.66 -4.88 -0.30
CA GLY A 186 1.57 -3.82 0.10
C GLY A 186 2.05 -3.97 1.54
N GLY A 187 2.98 -3.11 1.91
CA GLY A 187 3.45 -2.94 3.27
C GLY A 187 2.97 -1.62 3.87
N TYR A 188 3.00 -1.53 5.19
CA TYR A 188 2.78 -0.27 5.89
C TYR A 188 3.68 -0.16 7.12
N ALA A 189 3.98 1.09 7.48
CA ALA A 189 4.41 1.48 8.81
C ALA A 189 3.36 2.46 9.36
N MET A 190 3.04 2.35 10.64
CA MET A 190 2.06 3.16 11.34
C MET A 190 2.74 3.81 12.54
N VAL A 191 2.48 5.11 12.72
CA VAL A 191 2.89 5.90 13.87
C VAL A 191 1.63 6.50 14.48
N ARG A 192 1.42 6.28 15.77
CA ARG A 192 0.36 6.92 16.56
C ARG A 192 0.73 8.38 16.81
N LEU A 193 -0.24 9.25 16.62
CA LEU A 193 -0.19 10.68 16.93
C LEU A 193 -0.81 10.91 18.32
N ALA A 194 -0.38 11.97 19.00
CA ALA A 194 -0.90 12.34 20.32
C ALA A 194 -2.34 12.86 20.28
N GLN A 195 -2.83 13.33 19.12
CA GLN A 195 -4.17 13.86 18.94
C GLN A 195 -4.80 13.36 17.64
N GLU A 196 -6.14 13.32 17.61
CA GLU A 196 -6.88 12.99 16.40
C GLU A 196 -6.74 14.10 15.35
N MET A 197 -6.34 13.72 14.14
CA MET A 197 -6.17 14.58 12.99
C MET A 197 -7.27 14.37 11.94
N PRO A 198 -7.60 15.41 11.15
CA PRO A 198 -8.46 15.25 9.99
C PRO A 198 -7.84 14.26 8.98
N HIS A 199 -8.67 13.69 8.12
CA HIS A 199 -8.19 12.70 7.13
C HIS A 199 -7.31 13.38 6.08
N ILE A 200 -5.99 13.29 6.19
CA ILE A 200 -5.05 13.93 5.25
C ILE A 200 -4.33 12.85 4.44
N ARG A 201 -4.04 13.10 3.17
CA ARG A 201 -3.33 12.14 2.31
C ARG A 201 -2.24 12.82 1.50
N VAL A 202 -1.02 12.31 1.58
CA VAL A 202 0.10 12.67 0.71
C VAL A 202 0.37 11.53 -0.25
N VAL A 203 0.21 11.81 -1.54
CA VAL A 203 0.36 10.81 -2.60
C VAL A 203 1.62 11.10 -3.38
N ALA A 204 2.53 10.13 -3.47
CA ALA A 204 3.71 10.27 -4.31
C ALA A 204 3.30 10.44 -5.79
N ARG A 205 3.89 11.41 -6.50
CA ARG A 205 3.72 11.52 -7.94
C ARG A 205 4.49 10.38 -8.60
N ARG A 206 3.73 9.53 -9.30
CA ARG A 206 4.22 8.37 -10.06
C ARG A 206 3.84 8.57 -11.52
N GLY A 207 4.54 7.90 -12.43
CA GLY A 207 4.20 7.88 -13.85
C GLY A 207 2.74 7.52 -14.11
N LEU A 208 2.17 8.07 -15.19
CA LEU A 208 0.74 8.05 -15.52
C LEU A 208 0.14 6.63 -15.51
N VAL A 209 0.85 5.67 -16.09
CA VAL A 209 0.50 4.24 -16.14
C VAL A 209 0.45 3.63 -14.73
N ARG A 210 1.50 3.84 -13.92
CA ARG A 210 1.56 3.35 -12.54
C ARG A 210 0.50 4.02 -11.66
N ARG A 211 0.07 5.23 -11.95
CA ARG A 211 -1.03 5.88 -11.21
C ARG A 211 -2.42 5.38 -11.63
N ALA A 212 -2.59 4.96 -12.88
CA ALA A 212 -3.83 4.38 -13.38
C ALA A 212 -4.05 2.96 -12.85
N LEU A 213 -3.02 2.11 -12.91
CA LEU A 213 -3.11 0.71 -12.47
C LEU A 213 -3.26 0.54 -10.96
N THR A 214 -3.04 1.61 -10.18
CA THR A 214 -2.82 1.47 -8.73
C THR A 214 -3.70 2.37 -7.87
N MET A 215 -4.65 3.08 -8.45
CA MET A 215 -5.72 3.76 -7.72
C MET A 215 -7.07 3.28 -8.25
N MET A 216 -7.98 2.92 -7.34
CA MET A 216 -9.40 2.70 -7.65
C MET A 216 -10.24 3.93 -7.34
N SER A 217 -9.74 4.77 -6.43
CA SER A 217 -10.33 6.04 -6.08
C SER A 217 -9.25 7.08 -5.77
N ARG A 218 -9.55 8.33 -6.10
CA ARG A 218 -8.72 9.51 -5.81
C ARG A 218 -9.54 10.50 -4.99
N PRO A 219 -8.89 11.24 -4.08
CA PRO A 219 -9.52 12.42 -3.50
C PRO A 219 -10.04 13.37 -4.58
N GLU A 220 -11.14 14.04 -4.31
CA GLU A 220 -11.69 15.11 -5.16
C GLU A 220 -10.61 16.18 -5.45
N ARG A 221 -10.59 16.71 -6.68
CA ARG A 221 -9.53 17.66 -7.09
C ARG A 221 -9.60 18.96 -6.30
N GLU A 222 -10.79 19.36 -5.87
CA GLU A 222 -11.02 20.55 -5.04
C GLU A 222 -10.44 20.42 -3.62
N GLN A 223 -10.02 19.20 -3.23
CA GLN A 223 -9.41 18.92 -1.92
C GLN A 223 -7.88 18.92 -1.96
N ARG A 224 -7.27 19.32 -3.09
CA ARG A 224 -5.81 19.38 -3.24
C ARG A 224 -5.27 20.69 -2.69
N LEU A 225 -4.30 20.58 -1.80
CA LEU A 225 -3.51 21.72 -1.33
C LEU A 225 -2.16 21.71 -2.07
N SER A 226 -1.91 22.74 -2.88
CA SER A 226 -0.59 22.96 -3.50
C SER A 226 0.31 23.64 -2.48
N LEU A 227 1.58 23.21 -2.43
CA LEU A 227 2.58 23.73 -1.52
C LEU A 227 3.70 24.38 -2.33
N GLU A 228 4.30 25.45 -1.79
CA GLU A 228 5.42 26.14 -2.43
C GLU A 228 6.67 25.25 -2.55
N GLY A 229 7.58 25.64 -3.46
CA GLY A 229 8.82 24.92 -3.73
C GLY A 229 8.67 23.76 -4.72
N ASP A 230 9.44 22.70 -4.54
CA ASP A 230 9.48 21.54 -5.43
C ASP A 230 8.61 20.36 -4.95
N PHE A 231 7.90 20.51 -3.83
CA PHE A 231 7.08 19.44 -3.25
C PHE A 231 6.06 18.90 -4.25
N ASP A 232 5.38 19.79 -4.99
CA ASP A 232 4.40 19.43 -6.01
C ASP A 232 5.00 18.68 -7.22
N ARG A 233 6.33 18.61 -7.36
CA ARG A 233 7.01 17.73 -8.33
C ARG A 233 7.06 16.29 -7.82
N HIS A 234 7.18 16.10 -6.51
CA HIS A 234 7.39 14.80 -5.87
C HIS A 234 6.10 14.19 -5.30
N PHE A 235 5.19 15.01 -4.79
CA PHE A 235 3.99 14.59 -4.08
C PHE A 235 2.77 15.45 -4.43
N ALA A 236 1.59 14.99 -3.99
CA ALA A 236 0.35 15.76 -4.00
C ALA A 236 -0.33 15.59 -2.63
N LEU A 237 -0.62 16.70 -1.96
CA LEU A 237 -1.29 16.74 -0.66
C LEU A 237 -2.80 16.94 -0.85
N TYR A 238 -3.59 16.17 -0.12
CA TYR A 238 -5.05 16.25 -0.11
C TYR A 238 -5.57 16.33 1.32
N CYS A 239 -6.48 17.27 1.58
CA CYS A 239 -7.15 17.41 2.87
C CYS A 239 -8.61 17.88 2.69
N PRO A 240 -9.52 17.57 3.63
CA PRO A 240 -10.89 18.06 3.56
C PRO A 240 -10.92 19.58 3.68
N ALA A 241 -11.82 20.23 2.93
CA ALA A 241 -11.98 21.68 2.97
C ALA A 241 -12.15 22.20 4.42
N GLY A 242 -11.43 23.27 4.77
CA GLY A 242 -11.40 23.84 6.11
C GLY A 242 -10.46 23.13 7.10
N SER A 243 -9.63 22.20 6.61
CA SER A 243 -8.60 21.47 7.39
C SER A 243 -7.18 21.74 6.85
N GLU A 244 -7.03 22.73 5.97
CA GLU A 244 -5.77 23.09 5.30
C GLU A 244 -4.71 23.49 6.33
N ARG A 245 -5.12 24.25 7.34
CA ARG A 245 -4.23 24.68 8.42
C ARG A 245 -3.69 23.50 9.23
N ASP A 246 -4.54 22.52 9.56
CA ASP A 246 -4.12 21.31 10.27
C ASP A 246 -3.15 20.48 9.42
N ALA A 247 -3.38 20.41 8.10
CA ALA A 247 -2.48 19.77 7.17
C ALA A 247 -1.11 20.47 7.09
N LEU A 248 -1.09 21.81 7.00
CA LEU A 248 0.15 22.60 6.99
C LEU A 248 0.89 22.54 8.33
N TYR A 249 0.17 22.44 9.44
CA TYR A 249 0.79 22.24 10.75
C TYR A 249 1.50 20.89 10.82
N LEU A 250 0.88 19.80 10.37
CA LEU A 250 1.51 18.47 10.44
C LEU A 250 2.63 18.32 9.40
N PHE A 251 2.40 18.79 8.18
CA PHE A 251 3.33 18.70 7.06
C PHE A 251 4.19 19.98 6.94
N THR A 252 4.90 20.30 8.02
CA THR A 252 5.90 21.37 8.02
C THR A 252 7.01 21.13 6.98
N PRO A 253 7.74 22.17 6.53
CA PRO A 253 8.86 22.02 5.59
C PRO A 253 9.86 20.92 5.99
N ASP A 254 10.13 20.78 7.28
CA ASP A 254 10.99 19.75 7.85
C ASP A 254 10.47 18.32 7.63
N VAL A 255 9.16 18.10 7.78
CA VAL A 255 8.51 16.80 7.53
C VAL A 255 8.48 16.54 6.03
N LEU A 256 8.14 17.55 5.22
CA LEU A 256 8.11 17.46 3.76
C LEU A 256 9.48 17.09 3.19
N ALA A 257 10.56 17.67 3.70
CA ALA A 257 11.94 17.33 3.32
C ALA A 257 12.26 15.86 3.62
N VAL A 258 11.91 15.36 4.83
CA VAL A 258 12.07 13.94 5.15
C VAL A 258 11.26 13.06 4.20
N LEU A 259 10.05 13.48 3.81
CA LEU A 259 9.25 12.73 2.85
C LEU A 259 9.93 12.65 1.46
N ILE A 260 10.51 13.75 1.00
CA ILE A 260 11.23 13.86 -0.27
C ILE A 260 12.55 13.09 -0.26
N ASP A 261 13.28 13.10 0.84
CA ASP A 261 14.63 12.54 0.89
C ASP A 261 14.65 11.06 1.29
N ARG A 262 13.80 10.67 2.26
CA ARG A 262 13.89 9.37 2.95
C ARG A 262 12.73 8.44 2.69
N VAL A 263 11.56 8.98 2.35
CA VAL A 263 10.30 8.23 2.22
C VAL A 263 9.90 8.05 0.74
N ARG A 264 10.75 8.47 -0.19
CA ARG A 264 10.53 8.49 -1.66
C ARG A 264 9.69 7.32 -2.16
N GLY A 265 8.52 7.65 -2.69
CA GLY A 265 7.64 6.68 -3.35
C GLY A 265 6.72 5.91 -2.41
N LEU A 266 6.69 6.21 -1.11
CA LEU A 266 5.62 5.78 -0.19
C LEU A 266 4.48 6.80 -0.18
N ASP A 267 3.25 6.32 -0.01
CA ASP A 267 2.09 7.19 0.20
C ASP A 267 1.89 7.39 1.71
N VAL A 268 1.66 8.63 2.14
CA VAL A 268 1.35 8.97 3.54
C VAL A 268 -0.15 9.20 3.68
N GLU A 269 -0.75 8.67 4.73
CA GLU A 269 -2.16 8.84 5.02
C GLU A 269 -2.37 9.01 6.53
N VAL A 270 -3.05 10.08 6.93
CA VAL A 270 -3.36 10.40 8.31
C VAL A 270 -4.85 10.20 8.54
N VAL A 271 -5.23 9.38 9.51
CA VAL A 271 -6.63 9.04 9.80
C VAL A 271 -6.81 8.96 11.32
N GLY A 272 -7.53 9.92 11.88
CA GLY A 272 -7.68 9.99 13.34
C GLY A 272 -6.31 10.19 13.98
N ASP A 273 -5.94 9.33 14.92
CA ASP A 273 -4.69 9.37 15.67
C ASP A 273 -3.55 8.58 15.01
N ARG A 274 -3.60 8.35 13.69
CA ARG A 274 -2.64 7.47 13.01
C ARG A 274 -2.09 8.09 11.75
N LEU A 275 -0.78 8.09 11.63
CA LEU A 275 -0.05 8.36 10.41
C LEU A 275 0.44 7.04 9.82
N LEU A 276 0.03 6.76 8.59
CA LEU A 276 0.35 5.56 7.83
C LEU A 276 1.31 5.89 6.69
N LEU A 277 2.46 5.23 6.68
CA LEU A 277 3.33 5.14 5.51
C LEU A 277 3.00 3.84 4.78
N THR A 278 2.69 3.93 3.50
CA THR A 278 2.21 2.76 2.75
C THR A 278 3.02 2.55 1.48
N SER A 279 3.37 1.28 1.24
CA SER A 279 4.18 0.84 0.10
C SER A 279 3.45 -0.24 -0.68
N TYR A 280 3.75 -0.37 -1.97
CA TYR A 280 3.31 -1.52 -2.79
C TYR A 280 4.13 -2.78 -2.53
N ASP A 281 5.36 -2.58 -2.09
CA ASP A 281 6.23 -3.66 -1.68
C ASP A 281 5.99 -3.93 -0.20
N ASP A 282 6.18 -5.18 0.22
CA ASP A 282 6.08 -5.51 1.63
C ASP A 282 7.07 -4.67 2.46
N VAL A 283 6.63 -4.33 3.67
CA VAL A 283 7.48 -3.67 4.66
C VAL A 283 8.09 -4.75 5.55
N VAL A 284 7.28 -5.73 5.98
CA VAL A 284 7.76 -6.88 6.75
C VAL A 284 8.26 -7.96 5.80
N THR A 285 9.58 -7.95 5.57
CA THR A 285 10.26 -8.84 4.62
C THR A 285 11.38 -9.64 5.29
N ARG A 286 12.05 -10.51 4.51
CA ARG A 286 13.27 -11.22 4.93
C ARG A 286 14.55 -10.54 4.44
N ASP A 287 14.42 -9.39 3.78
CA ASP A 287 15.54 -8.63 3.25
C ASP A 287 16.08 -7.69 4.35
N PRO A 288 17.33 -7.88 4.79
CA PRO A 288 17.97 -7.02 5.79
C PRO A 288 18.00 -5.54 5.40
N GLU A 289 18.31 -5.22 4.13
CA GLU A 289 18.47 -3.81 3.71
C GLU A 289 17.13 -3.09 3.72
N ARG A 290 16.09 -3.75 3.22
CA ARG A 290 14.71 -3.25 3.29
C ARG A 290 14.33 -2.86 4.71
N TRP A 291 14.70 -3.67 5.71
CA TRP A 291 14.43 -3.34 7.11
C TRP A 291 15.21 -2.13 7.60
N ARG A 292 16.48 -2.01 7.23
CA ARG A 292 17.31 -0.84 7.59
C ARG A 292 16.72 0.45 7.04
N ASP A 293 16.28 0.43 5.79
CA ASP A 293 15.67 1.59 5.15
C ASP A 293 14.31 1.95 5.78
N VAL A 294 13.47 0.95 6.07
CA VAL A 294 12.18 1.16 6.76
C VAL A 294 12.39 1.76 8.15
N ILE A 295 13.31 1.21 8.94
CA ILE A 295 13.59 1.73 10.28
C ILE A 295 14.15 3.15 10.20
N GLU A 296 15.09 3.43 9.30
CA GLU A 296 15.63 4.77 9.13
C GLU A 296 14.55 5.79 8.74
N ALA A 297 13.72 5.47 7.74
CA ALA A 297 12.63 6.33 7.31
C ALA A 297 11.60 6.57 8.43
N THR A 298 11.24 5.51 9.16
CA THR A 298 10.27 5.61 10.26
C THR A 298 10.83 6.37 11.44
N THR A 299 12.07 6.13 11.86
CA THR A 299 12.73 6.87 12.94
C THR A 299 12.87 8.35 12.60
N ALA A 300 13.26 8.68 11.36
CA ALA A 300 13.35 10.07 10.92
C ALA A 300 11.98 10.77 10.98
N LEU A 301 10.93 10.09 10.55
CA LEU A 301 9.57 10.62 10.61
C LEU A 301 9.08 10.79 12.05
N VAL A 302 9.21 9.76 12.89
CA VAL A 302 8.82 9.80 14.31
C VAL A 302 9.54 10.95 15.01
N ALA A 303 10.84 11.14 14.79
CA ALA A 303 11.59 12.24 15.40
C ALA A 303 11.07 13.63 15.01
N LYS A 304 10.59 13.80 13.76
CA LYS A 304 9.99 15.05 13.29
C LYS A 304 8.58 15.25 13.83
N VAL A 305 7.75 14.20 13.82
CA VAL A 305 6.39 14.22 14.39
C VAL A 305 6.46 14.54 15.89
N ASP A 306 7.30 13.83 16.64
CA ASP A 306 7.51 14.07 18.08
C ASP A 306 7.97 15.50 18.38
N ARG A 307 8.86 16.06 17.55
CA ARG A 307 9.32 17.45 17.68
C ARG A 307 8.17 18.42 17.46
N TRP A 308 7.36 18.17 16.44
CA TRP A 308 6.18 18.98 16.14
C TRP A 308 5.14 18.90 17.27
N GLU A 309 4.85 17.70 17.77
CA GLU A 309 3.91 17.50 18.88
C GLU A 309 4.37 18.22 20.14
N ARG A 310 5.67 18.19 20.44
CA ARG A 310 6.25 18.97 21.55
C ARG A 310 6.14 20.48 21.33
N TRP A 311 6.48 20.98 20.15
CA TRP A 311 6.34 22.41 19.82
C TRP A 311 4.89 22.88 19.98
N ARG A 312 3.90 22.05 19.62
CA ARG A 312 2.48 22.35 19.78
C ARG A 312 2.00 22.24 21.22
N ALA A 313 2.56 21.30 21.99
CA ALA A 313 2.19 21.06 23.38
C ALA A 313 2.79 22.07 24.35
N ASP A 314 3.94 22.64 24.02
CA ASP A 314 4.56 23.71 24.79
C ASP A 314 3.78 25.01 24.56
N PRO A 315 3.08 25.56 25.56
CA PRO A 315 2.49 26.88 25.46
C PRO A 315 3.61 27.90 25.64
N ILE A 316 4.63 27.86 24.77
CA ILE A 316 5.37 29.08 24.45
C ILE A 316 4.27 30.05 24.07
N GLU A 317 4.22 31.19 24.76
CA GLU A 317 3.36 32.32 24.40
C GLU A 317 3.21 32.33 22.90
N ARG A 318 2.01 31.94 22.43
CA ARG A 318 1.62 32.04 21.04
C ARG A 318 2.09 33.44 20.65
N PRO A 319 3.09 33.60 19.75
CA PRO A 319 3.76 34.87 19.60
C PRO A 319 2.69 35.95 19.53
N ALA A 320 2.82 36.98 20.36
CA ALA A 320 1.92 38.13 20.34
C ALA A 320 1.89 38.81 18.96
N ASP A 321 2.74 38.34 18.03
CA ASP A 321 2.67 38.58 16.61
C ASP A 321 2.19 37.33 15.81
N PRO A 322 0.86 37.11 15.71
CA PRO A 322 0.23 36.18 14.76
C PRO A 322 0.59 36.46 13.29
N SER A 323 1.22 37.61 13.00
CA SER A 323 1.34 38.19 11.68
C SER A 323 2.18 37.37 10.68
N ALA A 324 3.20 36.62 11.08
CA ALA A 324 4.05 35.92 10.09
C ALA A 324 3.37 34.67 9.51
N LEU A 325 2.75 33.84 10.36
CA LEU A 325 1.98 32.67 9.92
C LEU A 325 0.62 33.10 9.34
N ASP A 326 -0.04 34.09 9.91
CA ASP A 326 -1.29 34.61 9.37
C ASP A 326 -1.06 35.40 8.07
N ALA A 327 0.07 36.08 7.86
CA ALA A 327 0.46 36.67 6.58
C ALA A 327 0.81 35.60 5.54
N ALA A 328 1.46 34.50 5.92
CA ALA A 328 1.69 33.38 5.01
C ALA A 328 0.37 32.67 4.63
N LEU A 329 -0.55 32.48 5.58
CA LEU A 329 -1.88 31.91 5.34
C LEU A 329 -2.79 32.86 4.54
N ALA A 330 -2.70 34.18 4.77
CA ALA A 330 -3.40 35.20 4.00
C ALA A 330 -2.84 35.37 2.58
N ALA A 331 -1.51 35.26 2.41
CA ALA A 331 -0.86 35.19 1.10
C ALA A 331 -1.31 33.94 0.32
N MET A 332 -1.64 32.85 1.03
CA MET A 332 -2.25 31.64 0.47
C MET A 332 -3.80 31.69 0.39
N GLY A 333 -4.44 32.80 0.76
CA GLY A 333 -5.90 33.02 0.62
C GLY A 333 -6.79 32.25 1.61
N LEU A 334 -6.28 31.84 2.78
CA LEU A 334 -7.03 31.06 3.78
C LEU A 334 -7.64 31.94 4.90
N PRO A 335 -8.88 31.65 5.38
CA PRO A 335 -9.59 32.50 6.35
C PRO A 335 -9.11 32.40 7.82
N ASP A 336 -9.37 33.47 8.58
CA ASP A 336 -8.79 33.83 9.90
C ASP A 336 -8.75 32.78 11.03
N ALA A 337 -7.68 32.91 11.84
CA ALA A 337 -7.20 32.00 12.88
C ALA A 337 -8.08 31.82 14.13
N GLY A 338 -9.06 32.70 14.39
CA GLY A 338 -9.79 32.77 15.67
C GLY A 338 -10.81 31.64 15.95
N ARG A 339 -11.08 30.75 14.99
CA ARG A 339 -12.13 29.70 15.11
C ARG A 339 -11.59 28.28 15.35
N ALA A 340 -10.27 28.10 15.48
CA ALA A 340 -9.60 26.80 15.45
C ALA A 340 -9.49 26.06 16.80
N SER A 341 -9.99 26.61 17.91
CA SER A 341 -9.91 25.94 19.24
C SER A 341 -11.05 24.98 19.56
N ARG A 342 -12.08 24.87 18.70
CA ARG A 342 -13.16 23.90 18.92
C ARG A 342 -12.81 22.57 18.27
N GLN A 343 -12.75 21.50 19.07
CA GLN A 343 -12.79 20.12 18.58
C GLN A 343 -13.97 20.00 17.61
N ARG A 344 -13.67 19.94 16.31
CA ARG A 344 -14.65 19.73 15.26
C ARG A 344 -14.74 18.23 14.98
N PRO A 345 -15.93 17.70 14.62
CA PRO A 345 -16.05 16.30 14.23
C PRO A 345 -15.09 15.98 13.09
N VAL A 346 -14.39 14.83 13.19
CA VAL A 346 -13.37 14.38 12.23
C VAL A 346 -13.93 14.40 10.81
N ARG A 347 -13.48 15.36 9.99
CA ARG A 347 -13.88 15.49 8.58
C ARG A 347 -13.19 14.41 7.74
N ARG A 348 -13.95 13.78 6.84
CA ARG A 348 -13.47 12.71 5.95
C ARG A 348 -13.18 13.23 4.55
N LEU A 349 -12.16 12.68 3.87
CA LEU A 349 -11.90 12.95 2.45
C LEU A 349 -13.02 12.35 1.60
N ARG A 350 -13.43 13.08 0.56
CA ARG A 350 -14.36 12.56 -0.45
C ARG A 350 -13.55 11.85 -1.52
N MET A 351 -13.95 10.63 -1.85
CA MET A 351 -13.21 9.75 -2.77
C MET A 351 -14.04 9.55 -4.03
N THR A 352 -13.48 9.88 -5.18
CA THR A 352 -14.07 9.62 -6.51
C THR A 352 -13.46 8.36 -7.12
N PRO A 353 -14.24 7.47 -7.76
CA PRO A 353 -13.68 6.34 -8.48
C PRO A 353 -12.81 6.83 -9.64
N THR A 354 -11.63 6.24 -9.81
CA THR A 354 -10.70 6.58 -10.90
C THR A 354 -10.98 5.76 -12.15
N LEU A 355 -10.65 6.32 -13.33
CA LEU A 355 -10.64 5.64 -14.62
C LEU A 355 -9.91 4.28 -14.58
N GLY A 356 -8.85 4.15 -13.79
CA GLY A 356 -8.13 2.88 -13.62
C GLY A 356 -8.89 1.77 -12.89
N GLY A 357 -9.78 2.14 -11.95
CA GLY A 357 -10.71 1.19 -11.32
C GLY A 357 -11.84 0.79 -12.27
N VAL A 358 -12.27 1.71 -13.14
CA VAL A 358 -13.26 1.44 -14.20
C VAL A 358 -12.66 0.59 -15.32
N ILE A 359 -11.40 0.81 -15.71
CA ILE A 359 -10.70 0.03 -16.74
C ILE A 359 -10.34 -1.37 -16.21
N ALA A 360 -9.85 -1.48 -14.97
CA ALA A 360 -9.48 -2.78 -14.39
C ALA A 360 -10.68 -3.74 -14.22
N VAL A 361 -11.90 -3.22 -14.15
CA VAL A 361 -13.14 -4.00 -14.03
C VAL A 361 -13.89 -4.06 -15.36
N GLY A 362 -14.01 -2.93 -16.05
CA GLY A 362 -14.78 -2.77 -17.27
C GLY A 362 -14.10 -3.33 -18.50
N LEU A 363 -12.78 -3.23 -18.64
CA LEU A 363 -12.08 -3.74 -19.83
C LEU A 363 -12.11 -5.28 -19.89
N PRO A 364 -11.85 -6.05 -18.81
CA PRO A 364 -12.00 -7.50 -18.84
C PRO A 364 -13.45 -7.92 -19.09
N LEU A 365 -14.43 -7.26 -18.47
CA LEU A 365 -15.85 -7.59 -18.64
C LEU A 365 -16.32 -7.30 -20.07
N LEU A 366 -15.90 -6.17 -20.64
CA LEU A 366 -16.19 -5.78 -22.01
C LEU A 366 -15.54 -6.76 -23.00
N LEU A 367 -14.28 -7.14 -22.78
CA LEU A 367 -13.60 -8.14 -23.60
C LEU A 367 -14.24 -9.53 -23.49
N LEU A 368 -14.75 -9.89 -22.32
CA LEU A 368 -15.48 -11.16 -22.10
C LEU A 368 -16.82 -11.15 -22.84
N VAL A 369 -17.57 -10.06 -22.76
CA VAL A 369 -18.84 -9.87 -23.49
C VAL A 369 -18.63 -9.83 -25.00
N VAL A 370 -17.61 -9.11 -25.48
CA VAL A 370 -17.25 -9.05 -26.90
C VAL A 370 -16.79 -10.41 -27.40
N GLY A 371 -16.00 -11.16 -26.63
CA GLY A 371 -15.63 -12.54 -26.95
C GLY A 371 -16.83 -13.48 -26.98
N TRP A 372 -17.77 -13.34 -26.04
CA TRP A 372 -19.02 -14.11 -26.02
C TRP A 372 -19.91 -13.82 -27.23
N ILE A 373 -20.06 -12.55 -27.59
CA ILE A 373 -20.83 -12.11 -28.76
C ILE A 373 -20.15 -12.60 -30.04
N ALA A 374 -18.82 -12.54 -30.12
CA ALA A 374 -18.07 -13.06 -31.28
C ALA A 374 -18.30 -14.56 -31.48
N VAL A 375 -18.24 -15.37 -30.40
CA VAL A 375 -18.53 -16.82 -30.47
C VAL A 375 -19.99 -17.12 -30.88
N LEU A 376 -20.93 -16.24 -30.52
CA LEU A 376 -22.34 -16.34 -30.91
C LEU A 376 -22.63 -15.89 -32.34
N VAL A 377 -21.76 -15.06 -32.92
CA VAL A 377 -21.93 -14.45 -34.25
C VAL A 377 -21.03 -15.10 -35.30
N SER A 378 -20.04 -15.91 -34.88
CA SER A 378 -19.32 -16.82 -35.78
C SER A 378 -20.26 -17.93 -36.27
N PRO A 379 -20.50 -18.06 -37.59
CA PRO A 379 -21.40 -19.06 -38.16
C PRO A 379 -20.90 -20.51 -38.03
#